data_AF-A0A376MKQ5-F1
#
_entry.id   AF-A0A376MKQ5-F1
#
_cell.length_a   1.000
_cell.length_b   1.000
_cell.length_c   1.000
_cell.angle_alpha   90.00
_cell.angle_beta   90.00
_cell.angle_gamma   90.00
#
_symmetry.space_group_name_H-M   'P 1'
#
loop_
_entity.id
_entity.type
_entity.pdbx_description
1 polymer ?
#
loop_
_entity_poly.entity_id
_entity_poly.type
_entity_poly.pdbx_seq_one_letter_code
_entity_poly.pdbx_strand_id
1 'polypeptide(L)'
;MTFSLFGDKFTRHSGITLLMEDLNDGLRTPGAIMLGGGNPAQIPEMQDYFQTLLTDMLESGKATDALCNYDGPQGKTELLTLLAGMLREKLGWDIEPQNIALTNGSQSAFFLLI
;
A
#
# COMPACT_ATOMS: atom_id res chain seq x y z
N MET A 1 15.38 13.66 -24.98
CA MET A 1 14.52 14.68 -24.33
C MET A 1 15.37 15.39 -23.30
N THR A 2 15.17 16.70 -23.09
CA THR A 2 15.86 17.44 -22.04
C THR A 2 15.04 17.38 -20.77
N PHE A 3 15.59 16.79 -19.71
CA PHE A 3 14.93 16.72 -18.41
C PHE A 3 15.40 17.85 -17.48
N SER A 4 14.64 18.10 -16.42
CA SER A 4 15.13 18.89 -15.28
C SER A 4 16.15 18.08 -14.48
N LEU A 5 16.93 18.74 -13.62
CA LEU A 5 17.85 18.04 -12.71
C LEU A 5 17.14 17.01 -11.82
N PHE A 6 15.89 17.28 -11.45
CA PHE A 6 15.05 16.32 -10.73
C PHE A 6 14.73 15.11 -11.60
N GLY A 7 14.28 15.32 -12.85
CA GLY A 7 14.03 14.23 -13.80
C GLY A 7 15.28 13.39 -14.05
N ASP A 8 16.43 14.04 -14.27
CA ASP A 8 17.73 13.38 -14.44
C ASP A 8 18.17 12.55 -13.23
N LYS A 9 17.70 12.86 -12.02
CA LYS A 9 18.00 12.04 -10.83
C LYS A 9 17.29 10.70 -10.91
N PHE A 10 16.03 10.68 -11.33
CA PHE A 10 15.19 9.47 -11.37
C PHE A 10 15.40 8.61 -12.63
N THR A 11 15.99 9.17 -13.69
CA THR A 11 16.29 8.41 -14.92
C THR A 11 17.67 7.76 -14.92
N ARG A 12 18.48 7.98 -13.87
CA ARG A 12 19.81 7.35 -13.75
C ARG A 12 19.69 5.86 -13.49
N HIS A 13 20.54 5.09 -14.17
CA HIS A 13 20.72 3.68 -13.89
C HIS A 13 21.57 3.54 -12.63
N SER A 14 20.92 3.25 -11.51
CA SER A 14 21.58 2.89 -10.26
C SER A 14 21.67 1.37 -10.13
N GLY A 15 22.52 0.87 -9.23
CA GLY A 15 22.57 -0.57 -8.94
C GLY A 15 21.22 -1.14 -8.48
N ILE A 16 20.42 -0.34 -7.76
CA ILE A 16 19.07 -0.74 -7.33
C ILE A 16 18.12 -0.80 -8.52
N THR A 17 18.21 0.16 -9.46
CA THR A 17 17.36 0.18 -10.66
C THR A 17 17.57 -1.10 -11.48
N LEU A 18 18.83 -1.48 -11.72
CA LEU A 18 19.19 -2.70 -12.44
C LEU A 18 18.70 -3.96 -11.71
N LEU A 19 18.86 -4.03 -10.39
CA LEU A 19 18.36 -5.15 -9.59
C LEU A 19 16.83 -5.29 -9.69
N MET A 20 16.09 -4.18 -9.70
CA MET A 20 14.63 -4.21 -9.84
C MET A 20 14.20 -4.67 -11.24
N GLU A 21 14.97 -4.35 -12.28
CA GLU A 21 14.77 -4.87 -13.64
C GLU A 21 14.96 -6.40 -13.65
N ASP A 22 16.07 -6.89 -13.09
CA ASP A 22 16.36 -8.33 -13.00
C ASP A 22 15.27 -9.10 -12.21
N LEU A 23 14.78 -8.53 -11.11
CA LEU A 23 13.69 -9.14 -10.31
C LEU A 23 12.38 -9.25 -11.11
N ASN A 24 12.05 -8.23 -11.92
CA ASN A 24 10.85 -8.25 -12.75
C ASN A 24 10.97 -9.27 -13.90
N ASP A 25 12.14 -9.40 -14.50
CA ASP A 25 12.39 -10.38 -15.56
C ASP A 25 12.39 -11.82 -14.99
N GLY A 26 12.97 -12.00 -13.80
CA GLY A 26 12.92 -13.26 -13.05
C GLY A 26 11.49 -13.71 -12.74
N LEU A 27 10.60 -12.81 -12.34
CA LEU A 27 9.18 -13.11 -12.08
C LEU A 27 8.42 -13.65 -13.30
N ARG A 28 8.87 -13.32 -14.51
CA ARG A 28 8.21 -13.72 -15.77
C ARG A 28 8.88 -14.92 -16.43
N THR A 29 10.03 -15.35 -15.94
CA THR A 29 10.84 -16.42 -16.53
C THR A 29 10.38 -17.78 -16.01
N PRO A 30 9.86 -18.69 -16.87
CA PRO A 30 9.46 -20.02 -16.44
C PRO A 30 10.65 -20.80 -15.86
N GLY A 31 10.44 -21.45 -14.71
CA GLY A 31 11.47 -22.25 -14.03
C GLY A 31 12.47 -21.43 -13.19
N ALA A 32 12.34 -20.09 -13.15
CA ALA A 32 13.09 -19.29 -12.20
C ALA A 32 12.64 -19.59 -10.75
N ILE A 33 13.60 -19.71 -9.83
CA ILE A 33 13.32 -19.85 -8.40
C ILE A 33 13.32 -18.45 -7.78
N MET A 34 12.12 -17.89 -7.60
CA MET A 34 11.96 -16.52 -7.11
C MET A 34 12.04 -16.44 -5.58
N LEU A 35 13.20 -16.03 -5.06
CA LEU A 35 13.44 -15.81 -3.62
C LEU A 35 13.82 -14.36 -3.27
N GLY A 36 13.86 -13.46 -4.27
CA GLY A 36 14.30 -12.07 -4.09
C GLY A 36 13.17 -11.03 -3.94
N GLY A 37 11.91 -11.45 -4.02
CA GLY A 37 10.75 -10.56 -3.98
C GLY A 37 10.25 -10.28 -2.57
N GLY A 38 9.48 -9.20 -2.41
CA GLY A 38 8.82 -8.81 -1.16
C GLY A 38 7.31 -9.06 -1.11
N ASN A 39 6.76 -9.79 -2.08
CA ASN A 39 5.32 -10.08 -2.12
C ASN A 39 4.94 -11.04 -0.98
N PRO A 40 3.81 -10.81 -0.30
CA PRO A 40 3.34 -11.72 0.75
C PRO A 40 2.93 -13.08 0.18
N ALA A 41 2.89 -14.10 1.05
CA ALA A 41 2.40 -15.42 0.69
C ALA A 41 0.88 -15.42 0.45
N GLN A 42 0.42 -16.32 -0.42
CA GLN A 42 -1.00 -16.61 -0.62
C GLN A 42 -1.48 -17.64 0.42
N ILE A 43 -1.83 -17.14 1.61
CA ILE A 43 -2.31 -17.98 2.72
C ILE A 43 -3.80 -18.30 2.48
N PRO A 44 -4.21 -19.58 2.37
CA PRO A 44 -5.59 -19.96 2.03
C PRO A 44 -6.65 -19.32 2.93
N GLU A 45 -6.44 -19.34 4.25
CA GLU A 45 -7.39 -18.82 5.23
C GLU A 45 -7.58 -17.30 5.09
N MET A 46 -6.52 -16.57 4.70
CA MET A 46 -6.62 -15.14 4.42
C MET A 46 -7.34 -14.87 3.10
N GLN A 47 -7.15 -15.72 2.09
CA GLN A 47 -7.86 -15.60 0.81
C GLN A 47 -9.36 -15.80 1.00
N ASP A 48 -9.75 -16.84 1.74
CA ASP A 48 -11.15 -17.12 2.06
C ASP A 48 -11.78 -15.93 2.81
N TYR A 49 -11.08 -15.41 3.82
CA TYR A 49 -11.51 -14.23 4.58
C TYR A 49 -11.75 -13.01 3.68
N PHE A 50 -10.77 -12.67 2.82
CA PHE A 50 -10.90 -11.52 1.92
C PHE A 50 -12.01 -11.71 0.89
N GLN A 51 -12.21 -12.93 0.39
CA GLN A 51 -13.28 -13.22 -0.56
C GLN A 51 -14.66 -13.00 0.07
N THR A 52 -14.89 -13.51 1.28
CA THR A 52 -16.14 -13.25 2.01
C THR A 52 -16.31 -11.76 2.27
N LEU A 53 -15.29 -11.08 2.78
CA LEU A 53 -15.35 -9.64 3.08
C LEU A 53 -15.69 -8.80 1.84
N LEU A 54 -15.06 -9.06 0.70
CA LEU A 54 -15.31 -8.33 -0.54
C LEU A 54 -16.74 -8.58 -1.06
N THR A 55 -17.26 -9.80 -0.90
CA THR A 55 -18.64 -10.14 -1.23
C THR A 55 -19.62 -9.33 -0.38
N ASP A 56 -19.43 -9.36 0.95
CA ASP A 56 -20.27 -8.63 1.90
C ASP A 56 -20.24 -7.10 1.64
N MET A 57 -19.06 -6.56 1.31
CA MET A 57 -18.90 -5.14 0.99
C MET A 57 -19.61 -4.77 -0.32
N LEU A 58 -19.63 -5.67 -1.30
CA LEU A 58 -20.35 -5.44 -2.55
C LEU A 58 -21.87 -5.50 -2.34
N GLU A 59 -22.36 -6.51 -1.62
CA GLU A 59 -23.79 -6.68 -1.33
C GLU A 59 -24.35 -5.55 -0.47
N SER A 60 -23.56 -5.03 0.48
CA SER A 60 -23.94 -3.90 1.33
C SER A 60 -23.78 -2.52 0.67
N GLY A 61 -23.26 -2.46 -0.56
CA GLY A 61 -22.99 -1.20 -1.27
C GLY A 61 -21.72 -0.46 -0.84
N LYS A 62 -21.06 -0.88 0.24
CA LYS A 62 -19.83 -0.25 0.76
C LYS A 62 -18.68 -0.24 -0.25
N ALA A 63 -18.58 -1.27 -1.08
CA ALA A 63 -17.57 -1.33 -2.15
C ALA A 63 -17.82 -0.22 -3.19
N THR A 64 -19.08 -0.02 -3.59
CA THR A 64 -19.47 1.05 -4.52
C THR A 64 -19.19 2.42 -3.91
N ASP A 65 -19.56 2.62 -2.63
CA ASP A 65 -19.28 3.88 -1.93
C ASP A 65 -17.78 4.19 -1.86
N ALA A 66 -16.94 3.18 -1.63
CA ALA A 66 -15.49 3.34 -1.59
C ALA A 66 -14.86 3.62 -2.97
N LEU A 67 -15.43 3.09 -4.05
CA LEU A 67 -14.91 3.28 -5.40
C LEU A 67 -15.39 4.58 -6.05
N CYS A 68 -16.60 5.02 -5.73
CA CYS A 68 -17.25 6.15 -6.40
C CYS A 68 -17.06 7.49 -5.68
N ASN A 69 -16.43 7.52 -4.52
CA ASN A 69 -16.21 8.73 -3.74
C ASN A 69 -14.73 8.91 -3.39
N TYR A 70 -14.26 10.16 -3.43
CA TYR A 70 -12.94 10.49 -2.91
C TYR A 70 -12.94 10.58 -1.39
N ASP A 71 -11.89 10.04 -0.78
CA ASP A 71 -11.57 10.30 0.61
C ASP A 71 -11.02 11.73 0.81
N GLY A 72 -11.03 12.21 2.05
CA GLY A 72 -10.34 13.44 2.42
C GLY A 72 -8.83 13.33 2.16
N PRO A 73 -8.10 14.46 2.05
CA PRO A 73 -6.67 14.46 1.74
C PRO A 73 -5.81 13.77 2.81
N GLN A 74 -6.33 13.61 4.03
CA GLN A 74 -5.69 12.87 5.13
C GLN A 74 -6.00 11.36 5.09
N GLY A 75 -6.96 10.94 4.26
CA GLY A 75 -7.50 9.59 4.18
C GLY A 75 -8.98 9.49 4.61
N LYS A 76 -9.50 8.27 4.59
CA LYS A 76 -10.89 7.96 4.97
C LYS A 76 -11.12 8.22 6.46
N THR A 77 -12.00 9.17 6.78
CA THR A 77 -12.32 9.58 8.17
C THR A 77 -12.72 8.41 9.07
N GLU A 78 -13.52 7.47 8.54
CA GLU A 78 -13.95 6.28 9.27
C GLU A 78 -12.74 5.42 9.70
N LEU A 79 -11.79 5.20 8.79
CA LEU A 79 -10.60 4.41 9.07
C LEU A 79 -9.66 5.11 10.07
N LEU A 80 -9.46 6.43 9.93
CA LEU A 80 -8.65 7.21 10.88
C LEU A 80 -9.22 7.12 12.32
N THR A 81 -10.54 7.19 12.45
CA THR A 81 -11.24 7.08 13.74
C THR A 81 -11.09 5.69 14.35
N LEU A 82 -11.28 4.64 13.55
CA LEU A 82 -11.13 3.26 13.99
C LEU A 82 -9.68 2.92 14.38
N LEU A 83 -8.70 3.41 13.62
CA LEU A 83 -7.27 3.20 13.93
C LEU A 83 -6.86 3.90 15.23
N ALA A 84 -7.26 5.16 15.41
CA ALA A 84 -7.02 5.88 16.65
C ALA A 84 -7.60 5.11 17.84
N GLY A 85 -8.88 4.73 17.78
CA GLY A 85 -9.53 3.94 18.83
C GLY A 85 -8.84 2.61 19.13
N MET A 86 -8.49 1.85 18.08
CA MET A 86 -7.78 0.58 18.23
C MET A 86 -6.43 0.74 18.92
N LEU A 87 -5.63 1.73 18.51
CA LEU A 87 -4.30 1.97 19.09
C LEU A 87 -4.41 2.49 20.54
N ARG A 88 -5.40 3.34 20.85
CA ARG A 88 -5.71 3.73 22.24
C ARG A 88 -6.04 2.49 23.09
N GLU A 89 -6.91 1.61 22.60
CA GLU A 89 -7.35 0.40 23.32
C GLU A 89 -6.22 -0.62 23.51
N LYS A 90 -5.46 -0.92 22.45
CA LYS A 90 -4.46 -1.99 22.47
C LYS A 90 -3.14 -1.57 23.10
N LEU A 91 -2.74 -0.31 22.94
CA LEU A 91 -1.41 0.17 23.32
C LEU A 91 -1.45 1.26 24.41
N GLY A 92 -2.63 1.75 24.79
CA GLY A 92 -2.78 2.80 25.81
C GLY A 92 -2.26 4.17 25.36
N TRP A 93 -2.10 4.38 24.05
CA TRP A 93 -1.60 5.64 23.52
C TRP A 93 -2.68 6.73 23.59
N ASP A 94 -2.29 7.98 23.86
CA ASP A 94 -3.20 9.13 23.74
C ASP A 94 -3.11 9.71 22.34
N ILE A 95 -3.80 9.06 21.40
CA ILE A 95 -3.84 9.46 19.99
C ILE A 95 -5.28 9.64 19.51
N GLU A 96 -5.44 10.57 18.59
CA GLU A 96 -6.70 10.94 17.97
C GLU A 96 -6.56 10.91 16.44
N PRO A 97 -7.65 11.01 15.67
CA PRO A 97 -7.61 10.94 14.21
C PRO A 97 -6.62 11.93 13.57
N GLN A 98 -6.44 13.12 14.14
CA GLN A 98 -5.47 14.13 13.67
C GLN A 98 -4.00 13.69 13.76
N ASN A 99 -3.69 12.62 14.50
CA ASN A 99 -2.35 12.07 14.60
C ASN A 99 -2.03 11.05 13.49
N ILE A 100 -3.00 10.70 12.64
CA ILE A 100 -2.90 9.62 11.66
C ILE A 100 -3.18 10.17 10.26
N ALA A 101 -2.36 9.80 9.27
CA ALA A 101 -2.59 10.09 7.87
C ALA A 101 -2.40 8.81 7.03
N LEU A 102 -3.19 8.66 5.97
CA LEU A 102 -3.07 7.56 5.01
C LEU A 102 -2.27 8.00 3.79
N THR A 103 -1.46 7.09 3.28
CA THR A 103 -0.68 7.29 2.06
C THR A 103 -0.88 6.12 1.10
N ASN A 104 -0.44 6.28 -0.15
CA ASN A 104 -0.47 5.22 -1.17
C ASN A 104 0.64 4.18 -0.88
N GLY A 105 0.48 3.43 0.22
CA GLY A 105 1.47 2.52 0.77
C GLY A 105 2.64 3.24 1.47
N SER A 106 3.38 2.48 2.28
CA SER A 106 4.47 3.02 3.10
C SER A 106 5.61 3.64 2.28
N GLN A 107 5.84 3.20 1.05
CA GLN A 107 6.88 3.79 0.17
C GLN A 107 6.61 5.27 -0.11
N SER A 108 5.34 5.65 -0.32
CA SER A 108 4.97 7.06 -0.49
C SER A 108 5.08 7.85 0.82
N ALA A 109 4.80 7.22 1.97
CA ALA A 109 5.05 7.84 3.27
C ALA A 109 6.55 8.15 3.47
N PHE A 110 7.43 7.20 3.15
CA PHE A 110 8.88 7.44 3.24
C PHE A 110 9.35 8.55 2.30
N PHE A 111 8.80 8.64 1.09
CA PHE A 111 9.12 9.73 0.16
C PHE A 111 8.73 11.11 0.71
N LEU A 112 7.67 11.20 1.52
CA LEU A 112 7.25 12.45 2.14
C LEU A 112 8.08 12.80 3.38
N LEU A 113 8.53 11.79 4.13
CA LEU A 113 9.22 11.96 5.41
C LEU A 113 10.74 12.17 5.28
N ILE A 114 11.35 11.73 4.17
CA ILE A 114 12.81 11.70 3.94
C ILE A 114 13.16 12.54 2.71
#